data_AF-A0A0B2V4S8-F1
#
_entry.id   AF-A0A0B2V4S8-F1
#
_cell.length_a   1.000
_cell.length_b   1.000
_cell.length_c   1.000
_cell.angle_alpha   90.00
_cell.angle_beta   90.00
_cell.angle_gamma   90.00
#
_symmetry.space_group_name_H-M   'P 1'
#
loop_
_entity.id
_entity.type
_entity.pdbx_description
1 polymer ?
#
loop_
_entity_poly.entity_id
_entity_poly.type
_entity_poly.pdbx_seq_one_letter_code
_entity_poly.pdbx_strand_id
1 'polypeptide(L)' 'GSTIRCYVCDGELDCSFPVQQECPPNNECFTVADSYNTKSNGTKGCTTTCDVANIVGKLCRTCKTDLCNARQGM' A
#
# COMPACT_ATOMS: atom_id res chain seq x y z
N GLY A 1 10.26 17.66 -5.80
CA GLY A 1 9.83 16.56 -4.92
C GLY A 1 9.85 15.29 -5.73
N SER A 2 10.41 14.20 -5.22
CA SER A 2 10.51 12.94 -5.96
C SER A 2 9.15 12.26 -6.00
N THR A 3 8.67 11.90 -7.18
CA THR A 3 7.56 10.97 -7.37
C THR A 3 8.07 9.54 -7.20
N ILE A 4 7.30 8.72 -6.50
CA ILE A 4 7.55 7.28 -6.36
C ILE A 4 6.41 6.51 -7.02
N ARG A 5 6.70 5.33 -7.54
CA ARG A 5 5.65 4.40 -8.00
C ARG A 5 5.29 3.45 -6.88
N CYS A 6 4.00 3.17 -6.75
CA CYS A 6 3.50 2.22 -5.77
C CYS A 6 2.56 1.23 -6.44
N TYR A 7 2.43 0.06 -5.81
CA TYR A 7 1.33 -0.85 -6.12
C TYR A 7 0.04 -0.27 -5.56
N VAL A 8 -1.00 -0.20 -6.38
CA VAL A 8 -2.33 0.30 -6.02
C VAL A 8 -3.35 -0.76 -6.40
N CYS A 9 -4.37 -0.93 -5.56
CA CYS A 9 -5.49 -1.81 -5.84
C CYS A 9 -6.76 -0.99 -6.03
N ASP A 10 -7.34 -1.10 -7.23
CA ASP A 10 -8.57 -0.40 -7.58
C ASP A 10 -9.75 -1.13 -6.92
N GLY A 11 -10.19 -0.61 -5.77
CA GLY A 11 -11.55 -0.74 -5.30
C GLY A 11 -12.01 -2.03 -4.61
N GLU A 12 -11.32 -3.17 -4.72
CA GLU A 12 -11.80 -4.41 -4.06
C GLU A 12 -10.85 -4.96 -3.00
N LEU A 13 -11.47 -5.49 -1.94
CA LEU A 13 -10.87 -6.11 -0.74
C LEU A 13 -9.79 -7.17 -1.03
N ASP A 14 -9.70 -7.65 -2.27
CA ASP A 14 -8.73 -8.63 -2.72
C ASP A 14 -7.70 -7.97 -3.65
N CYS A 15 -6.61 -7.47 -3.05
CA CYS A 15 -5.51 -6.81 -3.77
C CYS A 15 -4.61 -7.83 -4.50
N SER A 16 -5.23 -8.78 -5.22
CA SER A 16 -4.56 -9.89 -5.91
C SER A 16 -3.81 -9.48 -7.16
N PHE A 17 -4.26 -8.42 -7.82
CA PHE A 17 -3.66 -7.89 -9.03
C PHE A 17 -3.40 -6.38 -8.88
N PRO A 18 -2.43 -5.99 -8.04
CA PRO A 18 -2.10 -4.57 -7.90
C PRO A 18 -1.48 -4.04 -9.19
N VAL A 19 -1.89 -2.84 -9.57
CA VAL A 19 -1.29 -2.09 -10.70
C VAL A 19 -0.22 -1.15 -10.18
N GLN A 20 0.76 -0.83 -11.02
CA GLN A 20 1.75 0.19 -10.71
C GLN A 20 1.19 1.55 -11.08
N GLN A 21 1.27 2.50 -10.16
CA GLN A 21 0.84 3.87 -10.37
C GLN A 21 1.88 4.84 -9.81
N GLU A 22 2.15 5.92 -10.54
CA GLU A 22 2.89 7.06 -10.00
C GLU A 22 2.05 7.78 -8.95
N CYS A 23 2.62 7.90 -7.75
CA CYS A 23 1.97 8.64 -6.69
C CYS A 23 2.17 10.14 -6.85
N PRO A 24 1.24 10.96 -6.34
CA PRO A 24 1.47 12.39 -6.19
C PRO A 24 2.77 12.70 -5.43
N PRO A 25 3.42 13.84 -5.71
CA PRO A 25 4.62 14.23 -4.99
C PRO A 25 4.36 14.35 -3.49
N ASN A 26 5.33 13.88 -2.68
CA ASN A 26 5.26 13.76 -1.22
C ASN A 26 4.38 12.64 -0.66
N ASN A 27 3.79 11.79 -1.51
CA ASN A 27 3.12 10.58 -1.05
C ASN A 27 4.10 9.42 -0.84
N GLU A 28 3.65 8.47 -0.04
CA GLU A 28 4.30 7.21 0.32
C GLU A 28 3.43 6.04 -0.16
N CYS A 29 4.06 4.90 -0.41
CA CYS A 29 3.31 3.68 -0.65
C CYS A 29 2.75 3.17 0.68
N PHE A 30 1.49 2.73 0.71
CA PHE A 30 0.92 2.05 1.88
C PHE A 30 0.51 0.61 1.61
N THR A 31 0.37 -0.16 2.69
CA THR A 31 -0.31 -1.45 2.73
C THR A 31 -1.13 -1.55 4.01
N VAL A 32 -2.42 -1.89 3.88
CA VAL A 32 -3.36 -2.13 4.98
C VAL A 32 -3.78 -3.60 4.97
N ALA A 33 -3.48 -4.36 6.02
CA ALA A 33 -3.83 -5.78 6.11
C ALA A 33 -4.33 -6.14 7.52
N ASP A 34 -5.16 -7.19 7.65
CA ASP A 34 -5.59 -7.70 8.97
C ASP A 34 -4.41 -8.31 9.75
N SER A 35 -3.41 -8.83 9.05
CA SER A 35 -2.13 -9.28 9.62
C SER A 35 -1.05 -9.24 8.54
N TYR A 36 0.16 -8.84 8.91
CA TYR A 36 1.33 -8.93 8.03
C TYR A 36 1.84 -10.37 7.84
N ASN A 37 1.33 -11.31 8.64
CA ASN A 37 1.77 -12.71 8.63
C ASN A 37 0.93 -13.60 7.72
N THR A 38 -0.24 -13.11 7.31
CA THR A 38 -1.08 -13.79 6.35
C THR A 38 -0.68 -13.38 4.93
N LYS A 39 -0.65 -14.33 3.99
CA LYS A 39 -0.61 -14.06 2.53
C LYS A 39 -1.82 -13.24 2.02
N SER A 40 -2.63 -12.69 2.93
CA SER A 40 -3.75 -11.82 2.64
C SER A 40 -3.25 -10.57 1.95
N ASN A 41 -3.77 -10.37 0.75
CA ASN A 41 -3.51 -9.20 -0.06
C ASN A 41 -4.25 -8.00 0.53
N GLY A 42 -3.61 -7.36 1.51
CA GLY A 42 -4.09 -6.11 2.06
C GLY A 42 -4.20 -5.01 1.00
N THR A 43 -5.06 -4.02 1.23
CA THR A 43 -5.24 -2.85 0.36
C THR A 43 -3.92 -2.09 0.21
N LYS A 44 -3.61 -1.66 -1.00
CA LYS A 44 -2.38 -0.94 -1.33
C LYS A 44 -2.70 0.35 -2.09
N GLY A 45 -1.85 1.36 -1.92
CA GLY A 45 -2.01 2.60 -2.66
C GLY A 45 -0.95 3.64 -2.31
N CYS A 46 -1.25 4.88 -2.68
CA CYS A 46 -0.48 6.07 -2.37
C CYS A 46 -1.18 6.87 -1.27
N THR A 47 -0.48 7.24 -0.20
CA THR A 47 -1.02 8.11 0.86
C THR A 47 0.08 9.00 1.43
N THR A 48 -0.30 10.11 2.06
CA THR A 48 0.64 10.92 2.85
C THR A 48 0.91 10.32 4.23
N THR A 49 -0.09 9.66 4.84
CA THR A 49 0.03 9.02 6.16
C THR A 49 -0.93 7.82 6.28
N CYS A 50 -0.60 6.89 7.19
CA CYS A 50 -1.46 5.76 7.53
C CYS A 50 -2.72 6.16 8.32
N ASP A 51 -2.75 7.34 8.95
CA ASP A 51 -3.89 7.81 9.73
C ASP A 51 -5.17 7.97 8.90
N VAL A 52 -5.02 8.26 7.60
CA VAL A 52 -6.13 8.36 6.64
C VAL A 52 -6.69 6.97 6.27
N ALA A 53 -5.91 5.92 6.46
CA ALA A 53 -6.24 4.52 6.13
C ALA A 53 -6.44 3.65 7.38
N ASN A 54 -6.61 4.28 8.55
CA ASN A 54 -6.67 3.61 9.85
C ASN A 54 -8.03 2.89 10.01
N ILE A 55 -8.12 1.68 9.47
CA ILE A 55 -9.28 0.80 9.63
C ILE A 55 -9.13 0.09 10.97
N VAL A 56 -10.10 0.25 11.88
CA VAL A 56 -10.11 -0.40 13.21
C VAL A 56 -9.87 -1.91 13.05
N GLY A 57 -8.81 -2.42 13.68
CA GLY A 57 -8.44 -3.83 13.62
C GLY A 57 -7.50 -4.22 12.47
N LYS A 58 -7.08 -3.28 11.61
CA LYS A 58 -6.09 -3.53 10.54
C LYS A 58 -4.76 -2.82 10.82
N LEU A 59 -3.68 -3.41 10.32
CA LEU A 59 -2.34 -2.86 10.40
C LEU A 59 -2.01 -2.08 9.13
N CYS A 60 -1.60 -0.82 9.27
CA CYS A 60 -1.15 0.02 8.16
C CYS A 60 0.36 0.27 8.23
N ARG A 61 1.06 0.09 7.10
CA ARG A 61 2.49 0.39 6.94
C ARG A 61 2.71 1.28 5.73
N THR A 62 3.56 2.29 5.87
CA THR A 62 4.05 3.13 4.76
C THR A 62 5.52 2.89 4.44
N CYS A 63 5.93 3.24 3.22
CA CYS A 63 7.32 3.26 2.78
C CYS A 63 7.56 4.27 1.63
N LYS A 64 8.79 4.80 1.54
CA LYS A 64 9.17 5.94 0.67
C LYS A 64 10.02 5.56 -0.54
N THR A 65 10.14 4.28 -0.87
CA THR A 65 10.95 3.81 -1.99
C THR A 65 10.06 3.29 -3.12
N ASP A 66 10.58 3.31 -4.34
CA ASP A 66 9.84 2.84 -5.51
C ASP A 66 9.40 1.38 -5.33
N LEU A 67 8.11 1.11 -5.54
CA LEU A 67 7.47 -0.20 -5.47
C LEU A 67 7.67 -0.96 -4.15
N CYS A 68 7.93 -0.24 -3.05
CA CYS A 68 8.28 -0.81 -1.75
C CYS A 68 7.14 -1.56 -1.06
N ASN A 69 5.90 -1.35 -1.51
CA ASN A 69 4.72 -2.05 -1.02
C ASN A 69 4.40 -3.31 -1.83
N ALA A 70 5.40 -3.90 -2.51
CA ALA A 70 5.30 -5.21 -3.14
C ALA A 70 4.86 -6.30 -2.15
N ARG A 71 4.37 -7.44 -2.67
CA ARG A 71 4.13 -8.64 -1.85
C ARG A 71 5.44 -9.05 -1.16
N GLN A 72 5.43 -9.15 0.17
CA GLN A 72 6.51 -9.84 0.89
C GLN A 72 6.35 -11.34 0.65
N GLY A 73 7.19 -11.91 -0.20
CA GLY A 73 7.10 -13.33 -0.59
C GLY A 73 7.89 -13.72 -1.83
N MET A 74 9.02 -13.06 -2.10
CA MET A 74 10.12 -13.65 -2.86
C MET A 74 11.26 -13.92 -1.90
#